data_AF-A0A3N1LJ69-F1
#
_entry.id   AF-A0A3N1LJ69-F1
#
_cell.length_a   1.000
_cell.length_b   1.000
_cell.length_c   1.000
_cell.angle_alpha   90.00
_cell.angle_beta   90.00
_cell.angle_gamma   90.00
#
_symmetry.space_group_name_H-M   'P 1'
#
loop_
_entity.id
_entity.type
_entity.pdbx_description
1 polymer ?
#
loop_
_entity_poly.entity_id
_entity_poly.type
_entity_poly.pdbx_seq_one_letter_code
_entity_poly.pdbx_strand_id
1 'polypeptide(L)'
;MDDCEGQPAVNFRAHVEGTAPRELVSCRIQHAALDMLLTQAAGIGVGDDQSALEAAAEQFRPIILAIATAKFDCGDWLLDGSRKVVVVRLDDVSTAR
;
A
#
# COMPACT_ATOMS: atom_id res chain seq x y z
N MET A 1 15.77 -12.81 -13.69
CA MET A 1 14.47 -12.19 -13.40
C MET A 1 14.54 -11.87 -11.92
N ASP A 2 14.95 -10.64 -11.60
CA ASP A 2 15.33 -10.26 -10.23
C ASP A 2 14.10 -9.85 -9.41
N ASP A 3 13.86 -10.63 -8.37
CA ASP A 3 13.57 -10.21 -6.99
C ASP A 3 12.46 -9.17 -6.77
N CYS A 4 11.22 -9.66 -6.66
CA CYS A 4 10.16 -8.97 -5.93
C CYS A 4 9.76 -9.69 -4.63
N GLU A 5 10.50 -10.73 -4.21
CA GLU A 5 10.19 -11.50 -2.99
C GLU A 5 10.92 -10.99 -1.72
N GLY A 6 11.89 -10.08 -1.84
CA GLY A 6 12.67 -9.57 -0.69
C GLY A 6 12.37 -8.16 -0.21
N GLN A 7 11.49 -7.39 -0.88
CA GLN A 7 11.33 -5.98 -0.53
C GLN A 7 10.53 -5.77 0.76
N PRO A 8 11.02 -4.96 1.72
CA PRO A 8 10.29 -4.65 2.94
C PRO A 8 8.98 -3.95 2.56
N ALA A 9 7.87 -4.56 2.97
CA ALA A 9 6.54 -4.09 2.66
C ALA A 9 5.66 -4.24 3.89
N VAL A 10 4.89 -3.20 4.20
CA VAL A 10 3.96 -3.23 5.33
C VAL A 10 2.60 -3.70 4.82
N ASN A 11 2.02 -4.68 5.51
CA ASN A 11 0.76 -5.32 5.11
C ASN A 11 -0.37 -4.76 5.98
N PHE A 12 -1.43 -4.29 5.34
CA PHE A 12 -2.64 -3.81 5.99
C PHE A 12 -3.84 -4.60 5.50
N ARG A 13 -4.79 -4.80 6.41
CA ARG A 13 -6.11 -5.33 6.03
C ARG A 13 -7.00 -4.13 5.69
N ALA A 14 -7.48 -4.10 4.44
CA ALA A 14 -8.36 -3.09 3.93
C ALA A 14 -9.75 -3.68 3.67
N HIS A 15 -10.79 -2.92 3.99
CA HIS A 15 -12.12 -3.15 3.42
C HIS A 15 -12.29 -2.13 2.31
N VAL A 16 -12.51 -2.60 1.08
CA VAL A 16 -12.83 -1.72 -0.04
C VAL A 16 -14.33 -1.40 0.03
N GLU A 17 -14.68 -0.12 0.09
CA GLU A 17 -16.07 0.32 0.00
C GLU A 17 -16.53 0.25 -1.46
N GLY A 18 -17.73 -0.29 -1.72
CA GLY A 18 -18.34 -0.30 -3.07
C GLY A 18 -18.58 -1.68 -3.69
N THR A 19 -17.94 -2.73 -3.19
CA THR A 19 -18.25 -4.12 -3.58
C THR A 19 -19.17 -4.83 -2.57
N ALA A 20 -19.94 -5.82 -3.05
CA ALA A 20 -20.79 -6.70 -2.23
C ALA A 20 -20.07 -7.17 -0.95
N PRO A 21 -20.80 -7.44 0.15
CA PRO A 21 -20.32 -7.20 1.50
C PRO A 21 -18.95 -7.83 1.78
N ARG A 22 -17.95 -6.96 1.99
CA ARG A 22 -16.69 -7.24 2.71
C ARG A 22 -15.77 -8.28 2.05
N GLU A 23 -15.40 -8.09 0.79
CA GLU A 23 -14.21 -8.76 0.26
C GLU A 23 -12.97 -8.16 0.98
N LEU A 24 -12.38 -8.94 1.90
CA LEU A 24 -11.16 -8.56 2.61
C LEU A 24 -10.01 -8.52 1.60
N VAL A 25 -9.60 -7.32 1.22
CA VAL A 25 -8.46 -7.11 0.34
C VAL A 25 -7.22 -6.94 1.21
N SER A 26 -6.23 -7.79 1.00
CA SER A 26 -4.91 -7.57 1.60
C SER A 26 -4.25 -6.43 0.85
N CYS A 27 -3.97 -5.31 1.52
CA CYS A 27 -3.23 -4.22 0.94
C CYS A 27 -1.77 -4.34 1.37
N ARG A 28 -0.83 -4.30 0.42
CA ARG A 28 0.60 -4.28 0.70
C ARG A 28 1.18 -3.00 0.15
N ILE A 29 1.80 -2.17 0.97
CA ILE A 29 2.54 -1.00 0.51
C ILE A 29 4.04 -1.28 0.55
N GLN A 30 4.75 -0.88 -0.51
CA GLN A 30 6.20 -0.95 -0.54
C GLN A 30 6.82 0.15 0.34
N HIS A 31 7.94 -0.16 1.00
CA HIS A 31 8.68 0.81 1.80
C HIS A 31 8.98 2.10 1.00
N ALA A 32 9.44 1.99 -0.25
CA ALA A 32 9.71 3.16 -1.08
C ALA A 32 8.48 4.08 -1.29
N ALA A 33 7.30 3.48 -1.48
CA ALA A 33 6.05 4.24 -1.64
C ALA A 33 5.69 5.00 -0.37
N LEU A 34 5.92 4.36 0.77
CA LEU A 34 5.69 4.94 2.09
C LEU A 34 6.71 6.05 2.40
N ASP A 35 7.98 5.83 2.13
CA ASP A 35 9.07 6.80 2.29
C ASP A 35 8.81 8.07 1.46
N MET A 36 8.29 7.93 0.23
CA MET A 36 7.89 9.06 -0.59
C MET A 36 6.74 9.87 0.04
N LEU A 37 5.73 9.22 0.64
CA LEU A 37 4.65 9.92 1.34
C LEU A 37 5.19 10.74 2.52
N LEU A 38 6.16 10.19 3.25
CA LEU A 38 6.75 10.84 4.42
C LEU A 38 7.68 11.97 4.06
N THR A 39 8.50 11.77 3.03
CA THR A 39 9.33 12.82 2.46
C THR A 39 8.46 13.98 1.97
N GLN A 40 7.32 13.70 1.33
CA GLN A 40 6.41 14.75 0.87
C GLN A 40 5.69 15.48 2.03
N ALA A 41 5.29 14.78 3.08
CA ALA A 41 4.52 15.37 4.17
C ALA A 41 5.37 16.06 5.23
N ALA A 42 6.53 15.50 5.57
CA ALA A 42 7.36 15.94 6.69
C ALA A 42 8.76 16.43 6.26
N GLY A 43 9.19 16.14 5.02
CA GLY A 43 10.59 16.35 4.62
C GLY A 43 11.57 15.43 5.37
N ILE A 44 11.06 14.37 6.00
CA ILE A 44 11.80 13.41 6.81
C ILE A 44 11.75 12.07 6.08
N GLY A 45 12.93 11.53 5.73
CA GLY A 45 13.04 10.15 5.25
C GLY A 45 12.84 9.16 6.39
N VAL A 46 12.19 8.04 6.11
CA VAL A 46 12.00 6.99 7.11
C VAL A 46 13.31 6.26 7.27
N GLY A 47 13.84 6.23 8.49
CA GLY A 47 14.90 5.27 8.81
C GLY A 47 14.36 3.84 8.65
N ASP A 48 15.24 2.84 8.59
CA ASP A 48 14.87 1.40 8.52
C ASP A 48 14.11 0.85 9.76
N ASP A 49 13.57 1.72 10.61
CA ASP A 49 12.79 1.38 11.79
C ASP A 49 11.38 0.93 11.40
N GLN A 50 11.11 -0.37 11.59
CA GLN A 50 9.81 -1.00 11.34
C GLN A 50 8.65 -0.27 12.05
N SER A 51 8.85 0.21 13.27
CA SER A 51 7.83 0.94 14.01
C SER A 51 7.52 2.32 13.41
N ALA A 52 8.52 3.00 12.82
CA ALA A 52 8.31 4.25 12.11
C ALA A 52 7.51 4.03 10.81
N LEU A 53 7.78 2.91 10.13
CA LEU A 53 7.03 2.50 8.95
C LEU A 53 5.57 2.17 9.27
N GLU A 54 5.32 1.43 10.34
CA GLU A 54 3.94 1.15 10.77
C GLU A 54 3.18 2.42 11.16
N ALA A 55 3.83 3.32 11.91
CA ALA A 55 3.23 4.60 12.30
C ALA A 55 2.90 5.48 11.09
N ALA A 56 3.82 5.56 10.14
CA ALA A 56 3.61 6.31 8.92
C ALA A 56 2.50 5.72 8.06
N ALA A 57 2.45 4.41 7.92
CA ALA A 57 1.43 3.78 7.13
C ALA A 57 0.05 3.88 7.76
N GLU A 58 -0.06 3.92 9.09
CA GLU A 58 -1.31 4.29 9.78
C GLU A 58 -1.66 5.77 9.53
N GLN A 59 -0.69 6.68 9.56
CA GLN A 59 -0.90 8.10 9.24
C GLN A 59 -1.42 8.31 7.81
N PHE A 60 -0.87 7.60 6.82
CA PHE A 60 -1.27 7.68 5.42
C PHE A 60 -2.32 6.66 5.01
N ARG A 61 -2.83 5.86 5.95
CA ARG A 61 -3.84 4.83 5.70
C ARG A 61 -5.00 5.30 4.81
N PRO A 62 -5.63 6.47 5.01
CA PRO A 62 -6.72 6.90 4.12
C PRO A 62 -6.28 7.03 2.65
N ILE A 63 -5.07 7.54 2.39
CA ILE A 63 -4.53 7.69 1.02
C ILE A 63 -4.21 6.31 0.44
N ILE A 64 -3.54 5.45 1.23
CA ILE A 64 -3.17 4.10 0.82
C ILE A 64 -4.42 3.28 0.46
N LEU A 65 -5.48 3.40 1.26
CA LEU A 65 -6.76 2.74 1.00
C LEU A 65 -7.47 3.28 -0.24
N ALA A 66 -7.44 4.59 -0.47
CA ALA A 66 -8.02 5.20 -1.67
C ALA A 66 -7.31 4.70 -2.95
N ILE A 67 -5.97 4.66 -2.94
CA ILE A 67 -5.19 4.12 -4.05
C ILE A 67 -5.48 2.62 -4.24
N ALA A 68 -5.49 1.86 -3.14
CA ALA A 68 -5.77 0.43 -3.20
C ALA A 68 -7.18 0.13 -3.75
N THR A 69 -8.17 0.95 -3.40
CA THR A 69 -9.54 0.87 -3.93
C THR A 69 -9.55 1.15 -5.42
N ALA A 70 -8.96 2.27 -5.86
CA ALA A 70 -8.89 2.62 -7.28
C ALA A 70 -8.20 1.53 -8.12
N LYS A 71 -7.08 0.98 -7.62
CA LYS A 71 -6.40 -0.15 -8.26
C LYS A 71 -7.28 -1.40 -8.31
N PHE A 72 -7.98 -1.70 -7.23
CA PHE A 72 -8.90 -2.84 -7.18
C PHE A 72 -10.01 -2.72 -8.22
N ASP A 73 -10.64 -1.54 -8.32
CA ASP A 73 -11.68 -1.24 -9.31
C ASP A 73 -11.15 -1.33 -10.75
N CYS A 74 -9.88 -0.94 -10.98
CA CYS A 74 -9.21 -1.11 -12.26
C CYS A 74 -8.79 -2.56 -12.57
N GLY A 75 -8.96 -3.50 -11.64
CA GLY A 75 -8.52 -4.88 -11.80
C GLY A 75 -7.03 -5.12 -11.55
N ASP A 76 -6.31 -4.12 -11.00
CA ASP A 76 -4.88 -4.21 -10.69
C ASP A 76 -4.66 -4.81 -9.29
N TRP A 77 -4.87 -6.13 -9.21
CA TRP A 77 -4.66 -6.94 -8.02
C TRP A 77 -4.01 -8.28 -8.38
N LEU A 78 -3.35 -8.87 -7.40
CA LEU A 78 -2.72 -10.18 -7.48
C LEU A 78 -3.58 -11.21 -6.73
N LEU A 79 -3.45 -12.48 -7.10
CA LEU A 79 -4.02 -13.59 -6.32
C LEU A 79 -2.93 -14.20 -5.45
N ASP A 80 -3.14 -14.13 -4.15
CA ASP A 80 -2.39 -14.87 -3.15
C ASP A 80 -3.28 -16.00 -2.62
N GLY A 81 -3.14 -17.18 -3.22
CA GLY A 81 -4.08 -18.29 -3.02
C GLY A 81 -5.49 -17.92 -3.46
N SER A 82 -6.42 -17.85 -2.52
CA SER A 82 -7.82 -17.44 -2.76
C SER A 82 -8.10 -15.97 -2.45
N ARG A 83 -7.09 -15.19 -2.07
CA ARG A 83 -7.25 -13.80 -1.64
C ARG A 83 -6.75 -12.85 -2.71
N LYS A 84 -7.50 -11.78 -2.94
CA LYS A 84 -7.05 -10.66 -3.76
C LYS A 84 -6.13 -9.76 -2.92
N VAL A 85 -4.97 -9.45 -3.47
CA VAL A 85 -3.94 -8.62 -2.85
C VAL A 85 -3.69 -7.42 -3.76
N VAL A 86 -3.89 -6.21 -3.25
CA VAL A 86 -3.50 -4.99 -3.95
C VAL A 86 -2.15 -4.54 -3.42
N VAL A 87 -1.21 -4.33 -4.33
CA VAL A 87 0.12 -3.84 -3.99
C VAL A 87 0.22 -2.37 -4.38
N VAL A 88 0.31 -1.50 -3.39
CA VAL A 88 0.55 -0.06 -3.58
C VAL A 88 2.05 0.15 -3.74
N ARG A 89 2.46 0.53 -4.95
CA ARG A 89 3.85 0.77 -5.33
C ARG A 89 4.16 2.26 -5.30
N LEU A 90 5.45 2.59 -5.39
CA LEU A 90 5.91 3.98 -5.47
C LEU A 90 5.26 4.72 -6.64
N ASP A 91 5.12 4.07 -7.79
CA ASP A 91 4.53 4.66 -8.99
C ASP A 91 3.05 5.03 -8.79
N ASP A 92 2.29 4.19 -8.08
CA ASP A 92 0.89 4.43 -7.76
C ASP A 92 0.72 5.67 -6.86
N VAL A 93 1.64 5.86 -5.92
CA VAL A 93 1.65 7.02 -5.03
C VAL A 93 2.12 8.28 -5.75
N SER A 94 3.13 8.16 -6.62
CA SER A 94 3.65 9.28 -7.42
C SER A 94 2.61 9.83 -8.40
N THR A 95 1.74 8.96 -8.93
CA THR A 95 0.70 9.30 -9.90
C THR A 95 -0.64 9.67 -9.25
N ALA A 96 -0.89 9.30 -7.99
CA ALA A 96 -2.04 9.73 -7.20
C ALA A 96 -1.89 11.22 -6.78
N ARG A 97 -2.19 12.13 -7.72
CA ARG A 97 -2.33 13.57 -7.46
C ARG A 97 -3.79 14.02 -7.44
#